data_AF-A0A1Q5GNG2-F1
#
_entry.id   AF-A0A1Q5GNG2-F1
#
_cell.length_a   1.000
_cell.length_b   1.000
_cell.length_c   1.000
_cell.angle_alpha   90.00
_cell.angle_beta   90.00
_cell.angle_gamma   90.00
#
_symmetry.space_group_name_H-M   'P 1'
#
loop_
_entity.id
_entity.type
_entity.pdbx_description
1 polymer ?
#
loop_
_entity_poly.entity_id
_entity_poly.type
_entity_poly.pdbx_seq_one_letter_code
_entity_poly.pdbx_strand_id
1 'polypeptide(L)'
;MVATARRIIEEEGVAALSMRRVAKELGSTPMALYHYVRDKDELLMLTLSGASDTFPRPELPEDPRERLLAVAVHMHDILARVPWVLDVLALGELTDKNALWMVEEIIDCAIACGLSPARSVRAYRTIWCYVYADLVFRRAAERRAERHVESPPSTRYFPEMISEDDAATLPRLTAIKDRWREYAADYRVAEELDAIIEGLLRHEPRTG
;
A
#
# COMPACT_ATOMS: atom_id res chain seq x y z
N MET A 1 24.54 8.30 0.93
CA MET A 1 23.61 8.70 -0.13
C MET A 1 22.22 8.10 0.07
N VAL A 2 22.07 6.77 0.06
CA VAL A 2 20.78 6.08 0.28
C VAL A 2 20.07 6.51 1.57
N ALA A 3 20.75 6.48 2.72
CA ALA A 3 20.16 6.91 3.99
C ALA A 3 19.69 8.38 3.97
N THR A 4 20.43 9.26 3.28
CA THR A 4 20.07 10.67 3.12
C THR A 4 18.85 10.84 2.21
N ALA A 5 18.80 10.10 1.09
CA ALA A 5 17.66 10.08 0.19
C ALA A 5 16.40 9.60 0.93
N ARG A 6 16.50 8.48 1.66
CA ARG A 6 15.41 7.96 2.50
C ARG A 6 14.88 9.02 3.47
N ARG A 7 15.77 9.68 4.21
CA ARG A 7 15.37 10.72 5.17
C ARG A 7 14.67 11.90 4.51
N ILE A 8 15.16 12.38 3.35
CA ILE A 8 14.48 13.44 2.58
C ILE A 8 13.08 12.99 2.17
N ILE A 9 12.89 11.75 1.71
CA ILE A 9 11.58 11.24 1.30
C ILE A 9 10.65 11.11 2.52
N GLU A 10 11.15 10.63 3.66
CA GLU A 10 10.39 10.47 4.90
C GLU A 10 9.91 11.83 5.46
N GLU A 11 10.77 12.85 5.43
CA GLU A 11 10.49 14.18 5.99
C GLU A 11 9.75 15.10 5.00
N GLU A 12 10.15 15.12 3.74
CA GLU A 12 9.74 16.12 2.74
C GLU A 12 8.94 15.51 1.55
N GLY A 13 8.88 14.18 1.46
CA GLY A 13 8.21 13.45 0.37
C GLY A 13 9.07 13.24 -0.88
N VAL A 14 8.64 12.31 -1.75
CA VAL A 14 9.37 11.90 -2.95
C VAL A 14 9.60 13.03 -3.96
N ALA A 15 8.72 14.04 -3.97
CA ALA A 15 8.82 15.21 -4.83
C ALA A 15 10.01 16.12 -4.46
N ALA A 16 10.40 16.16 -3.18
CA ALA A 16 11.54 16.95 -2.71
C ALA A 16 12.89 16.31 -3.07
N LEU A 17 12.90 15.01 -3.39
CA LEU A 17 14.12 14.31 -3.75
C LEU A 17 14.66 14.78 -5.10
N SER A 18 15.87 15.34 -5.08
CA SER A 18 16.65 15.68 -6.27
C SER A 18 18.14 15.48 -6.00
N MET A 19 18.94 15.23 -7.05
CA MET A 19 20.40 15.08 -6.92
C MET A 19 21.04 16.31 -6.26
N ARG A 20 20.52 17.51 -6.52
CA ARG A 20 20.97 18.76 -5.86
C ARG A 20 20.63 18.79 -4.37
N ARG A 21 19.40 18.41 -4.00
CA ARG A 21 18.97 18.35 -2.59
C ARG A 21 19.83 17.37 -1.78
N VAL A 22 20.10 16.18 -2.35
CA VAL A 22 20.93 15.15 -1.72
C VAL A 22 22.39 15.60 -1.61
N ALA A 23 22.94 16.22 -2.66
CA ALA A 23 24.30 16.74 -2.65
C ALA A 23 24.49 17.82 -1.58
N LYS A 24 23.53 18.76 -1.49
CA LYS A 24 23.51 19.81 -0.46
C LYS A 24 23.54 19.20 0.94
N GLU A 25 22.70 18.20 1.20
CA GLU A 25 22.62 17.55 2.52
C GLU A 25 23.88 16.77 2.89
N LEU A 26 24.58 16.23 1.89
CA LEU A 26 25.85 15.52 2.07
C LEU A 26 27.08 16.44 2.09
N GLY A 27 26.91 17.75 1.93
CA GLY A 27 28.03 18.68 1.78
C GLY A 27 28.89 18.40 0.53
N SER A 28 28.30 17.83 -0.52
CA SER A 28 28.97 17.38 -1.73
C SER A 28 28.45 18.10 -2.98
N THR A 29 29.01 17.79 -4.16
CA THR A 29 28.51 18.28 -5.45
C THR A 29 27.61 17.23 -6.12
N PRO A 30 26.61 17.64 -6.93
CA PRO A 30 25.82 16.69 -7.70
C PRO A 30 26.68 15.78 -8.59
N MET A 31 27.74 16.33 -9.18
CA MET A 31 28.69 15.57 -10.01
C MET A 31 29.34 14.41 -9.25
N ALA A 32 29.71 14.64 -7.98
CA ALA A 32 30.27 13.59 -7.14
C ALA A 32 29.27 12.46 -6.86
N LEU A 33 27.97 12.76 -6.76
CA LEU A 33 26.93 11.75 -6.59
C LEU A 33 26.73 10.92 -7.87
N TYR A 34 26.83 11.55 -9.03
CA TYR A 34 26.68 10.87 -10.32
C TYR A 34 27.74 9.80 -10.60
N HIS A 35 28.86 9.80 -9.85
CA HIS A 35 29.83 8.70 -9.88
C HIS A 35 29.31 7.39 -9.24
N TYR A 36 28.30 7.49 -8.37
CA TYR A 36 27.73 6.33 -7.65
C TYR A 36 26.37 5.89 -8.20
N VAL A 37 25.61 6.81 -8.80
CA VAL A 37 24.28 6.57 -9.39
C VAL A 37 24.14 7.38 -10.66
N ARG A 38 23.52 6.83 -11.70
CA ARG A 38 23.33 7.49 -13.00
C ARG A 38 22.33 8.64 -12.93
N ASP A 39 21.30 8.50 -12.10
CA ASP A 39 20.20 9.45 -11.99
C ASP A 39 19.44 9.34 -10.65
N LYS A 40 18.37 10.11 -10.53
CA LYS A 40 17.45 10.09 -9.38
C LYS A 40 16.77 8.73 -9.24
N ASP A 41 16.46 8.07 -10.34
CA ASP A 41 15.67 6.84 -10.34
C ASP A 41 16.52 5.66 -9.86
N GLU A 42 17.79 5.60 -10.25
CA GLU A 42 18.74 4.64 -9.69
C GLU A 42 18.97 4.87 -8.19
N LEU A 43 19.03 6.13 -7.74
CA LEU A 43 19.08 6.42 -6.30
C LEU A 43 17.81 5.98 -5.57
N LEU A 44 16.63 6.19 -6.16
CA LEU A 44 15.36 5.71 -5.61
C LEU A 44 15.33 4.18 -5.52
N MET A 45 15.77 3.48 -6.57
CA MET A 45 15.88 2.02 -6.60
C MET A 45 16.80 1.46 -5.52
N LEU A 46 17.97 2.06 -5.32
CA LEU A 46 18.87 1.67 -4.23
C LEU A 46 18.25 1.93 -2.85
N THR A 47 17.43 2.98 -2.74
CA THR A 47 16.72 3.30 -1.50
C THR A 47 15.60 2.31 -1.22
N LEU A 48 14.86 1.88 -2.25
CA LEU A 48 13.86 0.82 -2.17
C LEU A 48 14.49 -0.52 -1.76
N SER A 49 15.56 -0.93 -2.43
CA SER A 49 16.26 -2.20 -2.15
C SER A 49 16.74 -2.29 -0.71
N GLY A 50 17.37 -1.22 -0.19
CA GLY A 50 17.79 -1.19 1.22
C GLY A 50 16.63 -1.22 2.22
N ALA A 51 15.39 -0.90 1.82
CA ALA A 51 14.21 -1.05 2.65
C ALA A 51 13.70 -2.51 2.61
N SER A 52 13.62 -3.12 1.43
CA SER A 52 13.21 -4.53 1.26
C SER A 52 14.07 -5.49 2.07
N ASP A 53 15.39 -5.25 2.13
CA ASP A 53 16.35 -6.10 2.85
C ASP A 53 16.09 -6.15 4.37
N THR A 54 15.29 -5.23 4.92
CA THR A 54 14.95 -5.21 6.35
C THR A 54 13.78 -6.12 6.71
N PHE A 55 13.09 -6.70 5.72
CA PHE A 55 11.91 -7.52 5.92
C PHE A 55 12.18 -8.97 5.53
N PRO A 56 12.43 -9.87 6.51
CA PRO A 56 12.65 -11.27 6.21
C PRO A 56 11.38 -11.93 5.68
N ARG A 57 11.55 -12.87 4.76
CA ARG A 57 10.48 -13.75 4.29
C ARG A 57 9.89 -14.53 5.48
N PRO A 58 8.57 -14.55 5.67
CA PRO A 58 7.94 -15.27 6.76
C PRO A 58 7.93 -16.77 6.47
N GLU A 59 7.71 -17.57 7.51
CA GLU A 59 7.28 -18.95 7.33
C GLU A 59 5.87 -18.95 6.73
N LEU A 60 5.66 -19.75 5.68
CA LEU A 60 4.43 -19.76 4.92
C LEU A 60 3.67 -21.09 5.13
N PRO A 61 2.33 -21.07 5.26
CA PRO A 61 1.50 -22.26 5.34
C PRO A 61 1.71 -23.23 4.16
N GLU A 62 1.40 -24.51 4.34
CA GLU A 62 1.43 -25.49 3.24
C GLU A 62 0.23 -25.38 2.31
N ASP A 63 -0.96 -25.09 2.84
CA ASP A 63 -2.17 -24.91 2.05
C ASP A 63 -2.04 -23.69 1.12
N PRO A 64 -2.28 -23.82 -0.20
CA PRO A 64 -2.09 -22.71 -1.14
C PRO A 64 -2.99 -21.50 -0.88
N ARG A 65 -4.23 -21.68 -0.40
CA ARG A 65 -5.14 -20.56 -0.12
C ARG A 65 -4.67 -19.82 1.13
N GLU A 66 -4.32 -20.56 2.19
CA GLU A 66 -3.76 -19.96 3.41
C GLU A 66 -2.43 -19.26 3.14
N ARG A 67 -1.57 -19.85 2.30
CA ARG A 67 -0.31 -19.23 1.86
C ARG A 67 -0.55 -17.94 1.09
N LEU A 68 -1.50 -17.94 0.15
CA LEU A 68 -1.87 -16.74 -0.61
C LEU A 68 -2.29 -15.59 0.32
N LEU A 69 -3.14 -15.88 1.31
CA LEU A 69 -3.54 -14.89 2.31
C LEU A 69 -2.34 -14.41 3.13
N ALA A 70 -1.49 -15.33 3.61
CA ALA A 70 -0.32 -14.99 4.40
C ALA A 70 0.64 -14.05 3.65
N VAL A 71 0.89 -14.30 2.35
CA VAL A 71 1.73 -13.43 1.51
C VAL A 71 1.06 -12.07 1.28
N ALA A 72 -0.24 -12.03 1.03
CA ALA A 72 -0.96 -10.76 0.84
C ALA A 72 -0.95 -9.88 2.10
N VAL A 73 -1.15 -10.48 3.28
CA VAL A 73 -1.05 -9.80 4.58
C VAL A 73 0.39 -9.33 4.83
N HIS A 74 1.38 -10.18 4.56
CA HIS A 74 2.79 -9.83 4.71
C HIS A 74 3.18 -8.63 3.83
N MET A 75 2.71 -8.61 2.57
CA MET A 75 2.92 -7.48 1.66
C MET A 75 2.34 -6.18 2.22
N HIS A 76 1.10 -6.23 2.73
CA HIS A 76 0.49 -5.08 3.40
C HIS A 76 1.32 -4.61 4.60
N ASP A 77 1.73 -5.52 5.48
CA ASP A 77 2.43 -5.18 6.72
C ASP A 77 3.82 -4.59 6.48
N ILE A 78 4.53 -5.06 5.44
CA ILE A 78 5.78 -4.44 5.00
C ILE A 78 5.51 -3.01 4.55
N LEU A 79 4.59 -2.82 3.61
CA LEU A 79 4.33 -1.51 3.02
C LEU A 79 3.78 -0.50 4.05
N ALA A 80 3.06 -0.97 5.07
CA ALA A 80 2.63 -0.15 6.20
C ALA A 80 3.81 0.41 7.02
N ARG A 81 4.92 -0.34 7.12
CA ARG A 81 6.13 0.07 7.86
C ARG A 81 7.04 1.00 7.06
N VAL A 82 6.92 1.00 5.74
CA VAL A 82 7.69 1.88 4.84
C VAL A 82 6.76 2.73 3.97
N PRO A 83 5.91 3.59 4.56
CA PRO A 83 4.83 4.26 3.85
C PRO A 83 5.30 5.21 2.74
N TRP A 84 6.55 5.67 2.79
CA TRP A 84 7.16 6.46 1.71
C TRP A 84 7.37 5.66 0.42
N VAL A 85 7.46 4.33 0.51
CA VAL A 85 7.60 3.44 -0.65
C VAL A 85 6.36 3.48 -1.53
N LEU A 86 5.16 3.68 -0.94
CA LEU A 86 3.91 3.82 -1.68
C LEU A 86 3.95 4.99 -2.67
N ASP A 87 4.51 6.13 -2.25
CA ASP A 87 4.63 7.32 -3.10
C ASP A 87 5.57 7.08 -4.29
N VAL A 88 6.56 6.19 -4.14
CA VAL A 88 7.49 5.79 -5.20
C VAL A 88 6.84 4.76 -6.13
N LEU A 89 6.17 3.75 -5.58
CA LEU A 89 5.48 2.70 -6.33
C LEU A 89 4.31 3.26 -7.17
N ALA A 90 3.69 4.35 -6.72
CA ALA A 90 2.66 5.09 -7.45
C ALA A 90 3.10 5.50 -8.86
N LEU A 91 4.41 5.72 -9.05
CA LEU A 91 4.99 6.12 -10.33
C LEU A 91 4.96 4.97 -11.36
N GLY A 92 4.76 3.72 -10.91
CA GLY A 92 4.57 2.55 -11.79
C GLY A 92 5.83 2.08 -12.54
N GLU A 93 6.93 2.80 -12.43
CA GLU A 93 8.17 2.54 -13.20
C GLU A 93 9.25 1.81 -12.39
N LEU A 94 9.14 1.81 -11.06
CA LEU A 94 10.17 1.32 -10.14
C LEU A 94 9.65 0.16 -9.30
N THR A 95 10.34 -0.98 -9.34
CA THR A 95 10.08 -2.14 -8.48
C THR A 95 11.40 -2.81 -8.16
N ASP A 96 11.59 -3.13 -6.88
CA ASP A 96 12.77 -3.85 -6.41
C ASP A 96 12.67 -5.35 -6.73
N LYS A 97 13.76 -5.92 -7.25
CA LYS A 97 13.83 -7.35 -7.57
C LYS A 97 13.65 -8.23 -6.32
N ASN A 98 14.11 -7.77 -5.15
CA ASN A 98 13.95 -8.52 -3.91
C ASN A 98 12.48 -8.59 -3.45
N ALA A 99 11.57 -7.77 -4.01
CA ALA A 99 10.14 -7.86 -3.71
C ALA A 99 9.38 -8.83 -4.63
N LEU A 100 10.00 -9.29 -5.74
CA LEU A 100 9.32 -10.11 -6.75
C LEU A 100 8.92 -11.51 -6.26
N TRP A 101 9.54 -12.01 -5.19
CA TRP A 101 9.14 -13.30 -4.61
C TRP A 101 7.68 -13.29 -4.13
N MET A 102 7.16 -12.15 -3.65
CA MET A 102 5.76 -12.05 -3.24
C MET A 102 4.82 -12.19 -4.44
N VAL A 103 5.21 -11.61 -5.58
CA VAL A 103 4.48 -11.72 -6.84
C VAL A 103 4.48 -13.17 -7.33
N GLU A 104 5.64 -13.83 -7.29
CA GLU A 104 5.79 -15.24 -7.65
C GLU A 104 4.89 -16.12 -6.77
N GLU A 105 4.97 -15.99 -5.43
CA GLU A 105 4.17 -16.80 -4.51
C GLU A 105 2.67 -16.57 -4.68
N ILE A 106 2.23 -15.33 -4.89
CA ILE A 106 0.80 -15.03 -5.15
C ILE A 106 0.34 -15.72 -6.44
N ILE A 107 1.13 -15.67 -7.51
CA ILE A 107 0.80 -16.31 -8.78
C ILE A 107 0.77 -17.83 -8.63
N ASP A 108 1.79 -18.41 -8.00
CA ASP A 108 1.92 -19.85 -7.78
C ASP A 108 0.78 -20.39 -6.93
N CYS A 109 0.45 -19.72 -5.82
CA CYS A 109 -0.67 -20.13 -4.97
C CYS A 109 -2.00 -20.03 -5.71
N ALA A 110 -2.23 -18.95 -6.47
CA ALA A 110 -3.44 -18.82 -7.27
C ALA A 110 -3.57 -19.94 -8.31
N ILE A 111 -2.48 -20.32 -8.99
CA ILE A 111 -2.45 -21.46 -9.92
C ILE A 111 -2.74 -22.77 -9.18
N ALA A 112 -2.13 -22.99 -8.02
CA ALA A 112 -2.37 -24.18 -7.20
C ALA A 112 -3.82 -24.27 -6.68
N CYS A 113 -4.49 -23.13 -6.49
CA CYS A 113 -5.92 -23.06 -6.21
C CYS A 113 -6.82 -23.21 -7.45
N GLY A 114 -6.25 -23.49 -8.63
CA GLY A 114 -6.99 -23.76 -9.87
C GLY A 114 -7.18 -22.57 -10.81
N LEU A 115 -6.57 -21.41 -10.54
CA LEU A 115 -6.68 -20.28 -11.48
C LEU A 115 -5.79 -20.48 -12.70
N SER A 116 -6.29 -20.09 -13.87
CA SER A 116 -5.45 -19.95 -15.05
C SER A 116 -4.40 -18.84 -14.87
N PRO A 117 -3.26 -18.88 -15.57
CA PRO A 117 -2.21 -17.86 -15.43
C PRO A 117 -2.71 -16.42 -15.63
N ALA A 118 -3.59 -16.21 -16.62
CA ALA A 118 -4.18 -14.90 -16.87
C ALA A 118 -5.04 -14.39 -15.70
N ARG A 119 -5.64 -15.30 -14.92
CA ARG A 119 -6.39 -14.95 -13.71
C ARG A 119 -5.51 -14.77 -12.50
N SER A 120 -4.45 -15.56 -12.37
CA SER A 120 -3.47 -15.36 -11.29
C SER A 120 -2.86 -13.97 -11.36
N VAL A 121 -2.54 -13.46 -12.56
CA VAL A 121 -2.10 -12.07 -12.74
C VAL A 121 -3.17 -11.05 -12.35
N ARG A 122 -4.45 -11.31 -12.68
CA ARG A 122 -5.56 -10.43 -12.27
C ARG A 122 -5.79 -10.46 -10.75
N ALA A 123 -5.67 -11.63 -10.13
CA ALA A 123 -5.78 -11.81 -8.69
C ALA A 123 -4.68 -11.03 -7.98
N TYR A 124 -3.42 -11.19 -8.41
CA TYR A 124 -2.31 -10.37 -7.94
C TYR A 124 -2.60 -8.87 -8.07
N ARG A 125 -3.04 -8.42 -9.25
CA ARG A 125 -3.37 -7.01 -9.47
C ARG A 125 -4.47 -6.50 -8.53
N THR A 126 -5.52 -7.29 -8.29
CA THR A 126 -6.59 -6.94 -7.36
C THR A 126 -6.07 -6.81 -5.93
N ILE A 127 -5.29 -7.80 -5.47
CA ILE A 127 -4.67 -7.79 -4.13
C ILE A 127 -3.76 -6.57 -4.00
N TRP A 128 -2.90 -6.32 -4.98
CA TRP A 128 -2.01 -5.15 -5.02
C TRP A 128 -2.77 -3.83 -4.93
N CYS A 129 -3.78 -3.64 -5.79
CA CYS A 129 -4.56 -2.41 -5.79
C CYS A 129 -5.31 -2.19 -4.48
N TYR A 130 -5.84 -3.25 -3.87
CA TYR A 130 -6.48 -3.17 -2.57
C TYR A 130 -5.49 -2.76 -1.47
N VAL A 131 -4.36 -3.48 -1.34
CA VAL A 131 -3.33 -3.17 -0.34
C VAL A 131 -2.81 -1.75 -0.49
N TYR A 132 -2.51 -1.35 -1.73
CA TYR A 132 -2.04 0.00 -2.03
C TYR A 132 -3.08 1.06 -1.64
N ALA A 133 -4.34 0.89 -2.05
CA ALA A 133 -5.41 1.84 -1.76
C ALA A 133 -5.67 1.96 -0.25
N ASP A 134 -5.75 0.82 0.45
CA ASP A 134 -5.95 0.77 1.90
C ASP A 134 -4.90 1.61 2.64
N LEU A 135 -3.62 1.39 2.33
CA LEU A 135 -2.52 2.09 2.98
C LEU A 135 -2.49 3.60 2.66
N VAL A 136 -2.79 3.97 1.41
CA VAL A 136 -2.91 5.38 1.02
C VAL A 136 -4.04 6.06 1.77
N PHE A 137 -5.21 5.44 1.86
CA PHE A 137 -6.35 6.01 2.58
C PHE A 137 -6.12 6.06 4.08
N ARG A 138 -5.51 5.03 4.67
CA ARG A 138 -5.16 4.98 6.09
C ARG A 138 -4.21 6.11 6.47
N ARG A 139 -3.12 6.28 5.72
CA ARG A 139 -2.16 7.38 5.95
C ARG A 139 -2.80 8.76 5.79
N ALA A 140 -3.68 8.91 4.80
CA ALA A 140 -4.43 10.14 4.61
C ALA A 140 -5.39 10.42 5.78
N ALA A 141 -5.98 9.37 6.37
CA ALA A 141 -6.85 9.46 7.54
C ALA A 141 -6.07 9.82 8.81
N GLU A 142 -4.92 9.19 9.07
CA GLU A 142 -4.03 9.50 10.20
C GLU A 142 -3.59 10.97 10.16
N ARG A 143 -3.02 11.42 9.03
CA ARG A 143 -2.63 12.82 8.85
C ARG A 143 -3.79 13.80 9.00
N ARG A 144 -5.01 13.38 8.60
CA ARG A 144 -6.21 14.19 8.79
C ARG A 144 -6.59 14.28 10.27
N ALA A 145 -6.53 13.15 11.00
CA ALA A 145 -6.81 13.11 12.42
C ALA A 145 -5.83 13.99 13.22
N GLU A 146 -4.53 13.90 12.94
CA GLU A 146 -3.50 14.76 13.54
C GLU A 146 -3.81 16.26 13.34
N ARG A 147 -4.09 16.65 12.09
CA ARG A 147 -4.47 18.05 11.79
C ARG A 147 -5.73 18.50 12.51
N HIS A 148 -6.72 17.62 12.68
CA HIS A 148 -7.96 17.97 13.38
C HIS A 148 -7.79 18.11 14.90
N VAL A 149 -6.80 17.43 15.49
CA VAL A 149 -6.43 17.65 16.90
C VAL A 149 -5.82 19.04 17.07
N GLU A 150 -4.96 19.46 16.15
CA GLU A 150 -4.34 20.78 16.17
C GLU A 150 -5.32 21.90 15.80
N SER A 151 -6.19 21.66 14.82
CA SER A 151 -7.14 22.62 14.28
C SER A 151 -8.42 21.92 13.81
N PRO A 152 -9.48 21.89 14.64
CA PRO A 152 -10.75 21.28 14.29
C PRO A 152 -11.35 21.91 13.02
N PRO A 153 -11.94 21.12 12.12
CA PRO A 153 -12.48 21.63 10.88
C PRO A 153 -13.77 22.42 11.17
N SER A 154 -13.95 23.57 10.53
CA SER A 154 -15.21 24.32 10.58
C SER A 154 -16.33 23.62 9.81
N THR A 155 -15.97 22.78 8.84
CA THR A 155 -16.89 22.04 7.96
C THR A 155 -17.03 20.59 8.44
N ARG A 156 -18.27 20.09 8.51
CA ARG A 156 -18.53 18.66 8.75
C ARG A 156 -18.28 17.88 7.47
N TYR A 157 -17.50 16.81 7.56
CA TYR A 157 -17.27 15.87 6.46
C TYR A 157 -18.09 14.60 6.68
N PHE A 158 -18.13 13.72 5.69
CA PHE A 158 -18.73 12.41 5.86
C PHE A 158 -17.98 11.61 6.97
N PRO A 159 -18.69 10.93 7.89
CA PRO A 159 -20.16 10.79 7.97
C PRO A 159 -20.89 11.92 8.73
N GLU A 160 -20.21 12.81 9.45
CA GLU A 160 -20.82 13.86 10.31
C GLU A 160 -21.70 14.88 9.56
N MET A 161 -21.55 14.97 8.24
CA MET A 161 -22.41 15.82 7.42
C MET A 161 -23.83 15.27 7.24
N ILE A 162 -24.06 13.98 7.50
CA ILE A 162 -25.38 13.36 7.38
C ILE A 162 -26.25 13.73 8.59
N SER A 163 -27.46 14.19 8.32
CA SER A 163 -28.44 14.64 9.30
C SER A 163 -29.73 13.83 9.25
N GLU A 164 -30.68 14.11 10.14
CA GLU A 164 -32.02 13.52 10.06
C GLU A 164 -32.82 14.01 8.84
N ASP A 165 -32.56 15.24 8.39
CA ASP A 165 -33.25 15.84 7.25
C ASP A 165 -32.94 15.08 5.94
N ASP A 166 -31.84 14.32 5.91
CA ASP A 166 -31.43 13.50 4.76
C ASP A 166 -32.18 12.15 4.68
N ALA A 167 -32.98 11.77 5.67
CA ALA A 167 -33.59 10.44 5.73
C ALA A 167 -34.46 10.09 4.51
N ALA A 168 -35.09 11.09 3.87
CA ALA A 168 -35.93 10.89 2.70
C ALA A 168 -35.11 10.47 1.45
N THR A 169 -33.86 10.92 1.33
CA THR A 169 -32.99 10.68 0.17
C THR A 169 -31.89 9.65 0.46
N LEU A 170 -31.41 9.59 1.70
CA LEU A 170 -30.32 8.74 2.17
C LEU A 170 -30.73 7.82 3.35
N PRO A 171 -31.86 7.10 3.26
CA PRO A 171 -32.48 6.42 4.41
C PRO A 171 -31.53 5.43 5.12
N ARG A 172 -30.69 4.71 4.36
CA ARG A 172 -29.74 3.75 4.91
C ARG A 172 -28.55 4.42 5.61
N LEU A 173 -28.03 5.51 5.04
CA LEU A 173 -26.92 6.24 5.64
C LEU A 173 -27.38 6.94 6.92
N THR A 174 -28.55 7.57 6.90
CA THR A 174 -29.13 8.20 8.10
C THR A 174 -29.32 7.17 9.21
N ALA A 175 -29.79 5.95 8.88
CA ALA A 175 -29.98 4.88 9.86
C ALA A 175 -28.69 4.37 10.53
N ILE A 176 -27.52 4.55 9.90
CA ILE A 176 -26.24 4.03 10.43
C ILE A 176 -25.23 5.13 10.81
N LYS A 177 -25.54 6.41 10.55
CA LYS A 177 -24.57 7.53 10.68
C LYS A 177 -23.93 7.59 12.07
N ASP A 178 -24.69 7.35 13.13
CA ASP A 178 -24.23 7.48 14.52
C ASP A 178 -23.28 6.34 14.92
N ARG A 179 -23.39 5.18 14.25
CA ARG A 179 -22.53 4.01 14.45
C ARG A 179 -21.50 3.82 13.34
N TRP A 180 -21.45 4.72 12.34
CA TRP A 180 -20.53 4.57 11.20
C TRP A 180 -19.08 4.41 11.64
N ARG A 181 -18.62 5.26 12.57
CA ARG A 181 -17.24 5.21 13.09
C ARG A 181 -16.94 3.92 13.85
N GLU A 182 -17.93 3.42 14.59
CA GLU A 182 -17.82 2.15 15.31
C GLU A 182 -17.64 1.00 14.31
N TYR A 183 -18.52 0.89 13.32
CA TYR A 183 -18.44 -0.16 12.29
C TYR A 183 -17.16 -0.07 11.45
N ALA A 184 -16.70 1.13 11.14
CA ALA A 184 -15.45 1.33 10.42
C ALA A 184 -14.20 1.03 11.26
N ALA A 185 -14.28 1.10 12.59
CA ALA A 185 -13.15 0.83 13.48
C ALA A 185 -12.83 -0.67 13.58
N ASP A 186 -13.82 -1.54 13.36
CA ASP A 186 -13.65 -2.99 13.37
C ASP A 186 -13.01 -3.54 12.09
N TYR A 187 -12.71 -2.68 11.11
CA TYR A 187 -12.09 -3.06 9.85
C TYR A 187 -10.72 -3.75 10.03
N ARG A 188 -10.61 -5.00 9.57
CA ARG A 188 -9.38 -5.80 9.61
C ARG A 188 -8.94 -6.17 8.20
N VAL A 189 -7.78 -5.64 7.78
CA VAL A 189 -7.22 -5.91 6.44
C VAL A 189 -7.07 -7.40 6.14
N ALA A 190 -6.67 -8.21 7.13
CA ALA A 190 -6.54 -9.65 6.92
C ALA A 190 -7.87 -10.33 6.60
N GLU A 191 -8.97 -9.90 7.25
CA GLU A 191 -10.31 -10.45 7.00
C GLU A 191 -10.83 -10.03 5.63
N GLU A 192 -10.61 -8.77 5.26
CA GLU A 192 -10.99 -8.24 3.93
C GLU A 192 -10.17 -8.86 2.80
N LEU A 193 -8.86 -9.06 3.00
CA LEU A 193 -8.02 -9.81 2.06
C LEU A 193 -8.51 -11.25 1.90
N ASP A 194 -8.89 -11.92 2.99
CA ASP A 194 -9.43 -13.28 2.93
C ASP A 194 -10.74 -13.32 2.12
N ALA A 195 -11.65 -12.37 2.35
CA ALA A 195 -12.90 -12.25 1.59
C ALA A 195 -12.65 -11.96 0.10
N ILE A 196 -11.70 -11.08 -0.22
CA ILE A 196 -11.29 -10.78 -1.60
C ILE A 196 -10.71 -12.03 -2.27
N ILE A 197 -9.78 -12.72 -1.60
CA ILE A 197 -9.16 -13.95 -2.10
C ILE A 197 -10.22 -15.02 -2.33
N GLU A 198 -11.13 -15.23 -1.38
CA GLU A 198 -12.24 -16.15 -1.52
C GLU A 198 -13.09 -15.84 -2.76
N GLY A 199 -13.44 -14.56 -2.96
CA GLY A 199 -14.18 -14.12 -4.15
C GLY A 199 -13.41 -14.38 -5.45
N LEU A 200 -12.11 -14.09 -5.48
CA LEU A 200 -11.24 -14.32 -6.64
C LEU A 200 -11.15 -15.81 -6.99
N LEU A 201 -11.07 -16.69 -5.98
CA LEU A 201 -10.94 -18.13 -6.17
C LEU A 201 -12.25 -18.80 -6.61
N ARG A 202 -13.40 -18.30 -6.17
CA ARG A 202 -14.72 -18.85 -6.55
C ARG A 202 -15.10 -18.64 -8.02
N HIS A 203 -14.56 -17.61 -8.66
CA HIS A 203 -14.95 -17.24 -10.02
C HIS A 203 -14.23 -18.06 -11.10
N GLU A 204 -14.36 -19.39 -11.12
CA GLU A 204 -14.04 -20.21 -12.31
C GLU A 204 -15.30 -20.47 -13.15
N PRO A 205 -15.47 -19.88 -14.35
CA PRO A 205 -16.42 -20.39 -15.32
C PRO A 205 -15.87 -21.74 -15.70
N ARG A 206 -16.67 -22.77 -15.42
CA ARG A 206 -16.47 -24.11 -15.96
C ARG A 206 -16.32 -23.95 -17.46
N THR A 207 -15.10 -24.05 -17.97
CA THR A 207 -14.86 -24.10 -19.41
C THR A 207 -15.53 -25.38 -19.89
N GLY A 208 -16.64 -25.23 -20.60
CA GLY A 208 -17.28 -26.30 -21.37
C GLY A 208 -16.50 -26.62 -22.63
#